data_AF-A0A382JIK3-F1
#
_entry.id   AF-A0A382JIK3-F1
#
_cell.length_a   1.000
_cell.length_b   1.000
_cell.length_c   1.000
_cell.angle_alpha   90.00
_cell.angle_beta   90.00
_cell.angle_gamma   90.00
#
_symmetry.space_group_name_H-M   'P 1'
#
loop_
_entity.id
_entity.type
_entity.pdbx_description
1 polymer ?
#
loop_
_entity_poly.entity_id
_entity_poly.type
_entity_poly.pdbx_seq_one_letter_code
_entity_poly.pdbx_strand_id
1 'polypeptide(L)'
;RIPFEDRVKRVSIPTLVQKTLLAPKILNWKEAQHWIEPPPRAMKKIQNIPDGIWINFSLQKDGMYKLTGKEILDKVSSNTNLDPRSLMLFTSSAFGRDRTYELTNKLFNEYSIPENLVELAITIQGESDGNLGNDDILYFYAHGPSGFDQTIDNVSWHQNLYFTESNYWLLIPSNTTLRGNRVQTADIVQDGPLNIDYGLSYLHFETDIENPQGSGLAWGNTIIRQGGLFSQAVNLTEPVSSTTAHGLFGMIGKESVSTRYGNTKHKVEISLSDKKLVNMTWSNLGMHYADFIIGSGVLVNGGQTFKITNNGDNPNSEPLFDFLTLSYMRKLNYQVPFEFFSPIQSNDMTFNIIGSELKVWNITYGTNPENLPLTSKDNITSMRVTLPADTLQNFITFKIADLPSPTLNTSTGPIEMNRLRNTTMSANHIIIGPHSFSS
;
A
#
# COMPACT_ATOMS: atom_id res chain seq x y z
N ARG A 1 20.99 15.16 34.78
CA ARG A 1 21.88 14.49 33.80
C ARG A 1 22.04 13.05 34.26
N ILE A 2 21.40 12.10 33.59
CA ILE A 2 21.62 10.66 33.86
C ILE A 2 22.89 10.29 33.10
N PRO A 3 23.94 9.76 33.74
CA PRO A 3 25.12 9.32 33.03
C PRO A 3 24.77 8.03 32.27
N PHE A 4 24.79 8.10 30.95
CA PHE A 4 24.59 6.96 30.07
C PHE A 4 25.94 6.26 29.84
N GLU A 5 26.49 5.69 30.90
CA GLU A 5 27.69 4.85 30.80
C GLU A 5 27.49 3.56 31.58
N ASP A 6 26.62 2.71 31.06
CA ASP A 6 26.79 1.26 31.20
C ASP A 6 26.70 0.65 29.80
N ARG A 7 27.86 0.46 29.17
CA ARG A 7 27.94 -0.40 27.98
C ARG A 7 27.65 -1.82 28.44
N VAL A 8 26.40 -2.25 28.34
CA VAL A 8 26.05 -3.68 28.43
C VAL A 8 26.82 -4.38 27.31
N LYS A 9 27.94 -5.03 27.66
CA LYS A 9 28.67 -5.89 26.71
C LYS A 9 27.71 -7.02 26.33
N ARG A 10 27.26 -7.04 25.08
CA ARG A 10 26.46 -8.15 24.55
C ARG A 10 27.36 -9.37 24.43
N VAL A 11 27.13 -10.36 25.27
CA VAL A 11 27.85 -11.63 25.27
C VAL A 11 26.99 -12.67 24.56
N SER A 12 27.60 -13.45 23.66
CA SER A 12 26.90 -14.55 22.98
C SER A 12 27.01 -15.85 23.77
N ILE A 13 25.99 -16.70 23.68
CA ILE A 13 26.06 -18.06 24.23
C ILE A 13 26.94 -18.90 23.29
N PRO A 14 28.00 -19.57 23.78
CA PRO A 14 28.85 -20.39 22.94
C PRO A 14 28.07 -21.50 22.25
N THR A 15 28.27 -21.63 20.94
CA THR A 15 27.72 -22.74 20.14
C THR A 15 28.31 -24.08 20.60
N LEU A 16 27.65 -25.20 20.24
CA LEU A 16 28.13 -26.54 20.57
C LEU A 16 29.54 -26.79 20.04
N VAL A 17 29.82 -26.35 18.81
CA VAL A 17 31.15 -26.47 18.18
C VAL A 17 32.21 -25.69 18.95
N GLN A 18 31.91 -24.46 19.38
CA GLN A 18 32.81 -23.65 20.20
C GLN A 18 33.05 -24.30 21.56
N LYS A 19 32.02 -24.83 22.22
CA LYS A 19 32.19 -25.60 23.47
C LYS A 19 33.13 -26.77 23.28
N THR A 20 32.93 -27.56 22.23
CA THR A 20 33.74 -28.76 21.98
C THR A 20 35.20 -28.43 21.63
N LEU A 21 35.45 -27.36 20.87
CA LEU A 21 36.80 -27.02 20.40
C LEU A 21 37.59 -26.12 21.35
N LEU A 22 36.92 -25.19 22.03
CA LEU A 22 37.57 -24.16 22.85
C LEU A 22 37.64 -24.53 24.33
N ALA A 23 36.61 -25.20 24.88
CA ALA A 23 36.60 -25.57 26.30
C ALA A 23 37.83 -26.38 26.76
N PRO A 24 38.33 -27.38 26.00
CA PRO A 24 39.52 -28.12 26.42
C PRO A 24 40.84 -27.34 26.21
N LYS A 25 40.82 -26.21 25.49
CA LYS A 25 42.02 -25.43 25.12
C LYS A 25 42.18 -24.12 25.89
N ILE A 26 41.13 -23.68 26.58
CA ILE A 26 41.11 -22.42 27.34
C ILE A 26 41.06 -22.75 28.84
N LEU A 27 42.14 -22.43 29.55
CA LEU A 27 42.31 -22.77 30.97
C LEU A 27 41.17 -22.23 31.85
N ASN A 28 40.68 -21.03 31.57
CA ASN A 28 39.61 -20.36 32.31
C ASN A 28 38.25 -20.41 31.56
N TRP A 29 37.97 -21.50 30.83
CA TRP A 29 36.76 -21.63 30.00
C TRP A 29 35.46 -21.23 30.70
N LYS A 30 35.30 -21.56 31.99
CA LYS A 30 34.11 -21.21 32.78
C LYS A 30 33.79 -19.72 32.76
N GLU A 31 34.82 -18.86 32.72
CA GLU A 31 34.69 -17.40 32.62
C GLU A 31 34.76 -16.94 31.16
N ALA A 32 35.70 -17.48 30.38
CA ALA A 32 35.95 -17.06 29.00
C ALA A 32 34.78 -17.34 28.05
N GLN A 33 33.93 -18.33 28.36
CA GLN A 33 32.70 -18.59 27.60
C GLN A 33 31.72 -17.41 27.63
N HIS A 34 31.85 -16.52 28.61
CA HIS A 34 31.08 -15.28 28.74
C HIS A 34 31.77 -14.07 28.10
N TRP A 35 32.88 -14.25 27.39
CA TRP A 35 33.58 -13.18 26.67
C TRP A 35 33.48 -13.31 25.16
N ILE A 36 32.75 -14.31 24.67
CA ILE A 36 32.56 -14.53 23.24
C ILE A 36 31.67 -13.41 22.70
N GLU A 37 32.30 -12.48 21.99
CA GLU A 37 31.58 -11.46 21.26
C GLU A 37 30.69 -12.14 20.20
N PRO A 38 29.43 -11.69 20.05
CA PRO A 38 28.60 -12.17 18.97
C PRO A 38 29.34 -11.93 17.65
N PRO A 39 29.32 -12.91 16.72
CA PRO A 39 29.95 -12.70 15.43
C PRO A 39 29.38 -11.41 14.82
N PRO A 40 30.22 -10.59 14.16
CA PRO A 40 29.73 -9.40 13.48
C PRO A 40 28.60 -9.85 12.55
N ARG A 41 27.41 -9.24 12.69
CA ARG A 41 26.29 -9.53 11.80
C ARG A 41 26.71 -9.12 10.40
N ALA A 42 27.16 -10.08 9.62
CA ALA A 42 27.41 -9.84 8.21
C ALA A 42 26.05 -9.60 7.55
N MET A 43 25.83 -8.38 7.03
CA MET A 43 24.67 -8.06 6.22
C MET A 43 24.81 -8.74 4.86
N LYS A 44 24.61 -10.06 4.81
CA LYS A 44 24.77 -10.88 3.58
C LYS A 44 23.49 -10.90 2.76
N LYS A 45 23.01 -9.73 2.35
CA LYS A 45 22.03 -9.64 1.26
C LYS A 45 22.43 -8.49 0.36
N ILE A 46 23.06 -8.83 -0.76
CA ILE A 46 23.36 -7.90 -1.85
C ILE A 46 22.59 -8.45 -3.04
N GLN A 47 21.43 -7.87 -3.32
CA GLN A 47 20.87 -7.98 -4.65
C GLN A 47 21.72 -7.10 -5.56
N ASN A 48 22.30 -7.69 -6.60
CA ASN A 48 23.05 -6.94 -7.59
C ASN A 48 22.05 -6.34 -8.58
N ILE A 49 21.84 -5.03 -8.50
CA ILE A 49 21.01 -4.31 -9.46
C ILE A 49 21.93 -3.87 -10.61
N PRO A 50 21.53 -4.02 -11.89
CA PRO A 50 22.36 -3.61 -13.01
C PRO A 50 22.74 -2.12 -12.96
N ASP A 51 23.95 -1.81 -13.44
CA ASP A 51 24.37 -0.42 -13.64
C ASP A 51 23.58 0.22 -14.79
N GLY A 52 23.24 1.51 -14.65
CA GLY A 52 22.47 2.21 -15.67
C GLY A 52 22.05 3.62 -15.26
N ILE A 53 21.22 4.23 -16.09
CA ILE A 53 20.62 5.53 -15.83
C ILE A 53 19.36 5.32 -14.99
N TRP A 54 19.24 6.08 -13.91
CA TRP A 54 18.11 6.02 -12.99
C TRP A 54 17.24 7.26 -13.13
N ILE A 55 15.94 7.07 -13.27
CA ILE A 55 14.95 8.15 -13.30
C ILE A 55 13.95 7.88 -12.19
N ASN A 56 13.81 8.80 -11.24
CA ASN A 56 12.80 8.67 -10.19
C ASN A 56 11.55 9.49 -10.49
N PHE A 57 10.46 9.07 -9.87
CA PHE A 57 9.19 9.77 -9.84
C PHE A 57 8.41 9.33 -8.60
N SER A 58 7.40 10.11 -8.25
CA SER A 58 6.63 9.90 -7.02
C SER A 58 5.15 9.76 -7.34
N LEU A 59 4.48 8.87 -6.63
CA LEU A 59 3.06 8.54 -6.80
C LEU A 59 2.29 8.71 -5.49
N GLN A 60 1.05 9.18 -5.57
CA GLN A 60 0.21 9.47 -4.40
C GLN A 60 -0.91 8.44 -4.17
N LYS A 61 -1.26 7.64 -5.18
CA LYS A 61 -2.41 6.73 -5.13
C LYS A 61 -2.09 5.39 -5.76
N ASP A 62 -2.79 4.36 -5.29
CA ASP A 62 -2.83 3.07 -5.97
C ASP A 62 -3.48 3.22 -7.36
N GLY A 63 -3.03 2.43 -8.32
CA GLY A 63 -3.67 2.34 -9.63
C GLY A 63 -2.71 2.08 -10.79
N MET A 64 -3.28 2.13 -11.99
CA MET A 64 -2.55 2.03 -13.24
C MET A 64 -1.96 3.38 -13.67
N TYR A 65 -0.71 3.36 -14.13
CA TYR A 65 0.01 4.52 -14.65
C TYR A 65 0.65 4.19 -16.00
N LYS A 66 0.94 5.22 -16.79
CA LYS A 66 1.71 5.08 -18.04
C LYS A 66 2.86 6.08 -18.14
N LEU A 67 3.84 5.75 -18.96
CA LEU A 67 4.92 6.61 -19.41
C LEU A 67 5.06 6.43 -20.92
N THR A 68 5.08 7.53 -21.64
CA THR A 68 5.38 7.54 -23.07
C THR A 68 6.88 7.45 -23.28
N GLY A 69 7.30 6.87 -24.41
CA GLY A 69 8.70 6.85 -24.79
C GLY A 69 9.26 8.27 -24.92
N LYS A 70 8.45 9.24 -25.37
CA LYS A 70 8.82 10.66 -25.34
C LYS A 70 9.20 11.16 -23.94
N GLU A 71 8.37 10.90 -22.93
CA GLU A 71 8.64 11.34 -21.55
C GLU A 71 9.95 10.74 -21.02
N ILE A 72 10.24 9.48 -21.35
CA ILE A 72 11.47 8.79 -20.96
C ILE A 72 12.68 9.38 -21.72
N LEU A 73 12.57 9.54 -23.04
CA LEU A 73 13.62 10.08 -23.91
C LEU A 73 13.99 11.52 -23.54
N ASP A 74 13.02 12.35 -23.16
CA ASP A 74 13.26 13.73 -22.71
C ASP A 74 14.10 13.79 -21.41
N LYS A 75 14.23 12.67 -20.66
CA LYS A 75 15.10 12.56 -19.47
C LYS A 75 16.46 11.96 -19.74
N VAL A 76 16.68 11.39 -20.92
CA VAL A 76 17.98 10.84 -21.30
C VAL A 76 18.60 11.63 -22.45
N SER A 77 19.89 11.44 -22.67
CA SER A 77 20.58 12.12 -23.76
C SER A 77 20.06 11.62 -25.11
N SER A 78 19.79 12.51 -26.05
CA SER A 78 19.06 12.27 -27.31
C SER A 78 19.67 11.29 -28.32
N ASN A 79 20.74 10.55 -27.98
CA ASN A 79 21.48 9.68 -28.90
C ASN A 79 21.68 8.23 -28.40
N THR A 80 20.98 7.81 -27.34
CA THR A 80 21.02 6.42 -26.90
C THR A 80 20.03 5.57 -27.69
N ASN A 81 20.54 4.63 -28.50
CA ASN A 81 19.76 3.50 -28.95
C ASN A 81 19.35 2.67 -27.71
N LEU A 82 18.09 2.81 -27.30
CA LEU A 82 17.55 2.23 -26.09
C LEU A 82 16.56 1.14 -26.47
N ASP A 83 16.86 -0.11 -26.07
CA ASP A 83 15.92 -1.22 -26.22
C ASP A 83 14.88 -1.16 -25.08
N PRO A 84 13.59 -0.86 -25.36
CA PRO A 84 12.55 -0.76 -24.34
C PRO A 84 12.40 -2.05 -23.52
N ARG A 85 12.72 -3.21 -24.11
CA ARG A 85 12.68 -4.51 -23.43
C ARG A 85 13.64 -4.61 -22.25
N SER A 86 14.66 -3.74 -22.22
CA SER A 86 15.64 -3.68 -21.13
C SER A 86 15.21 -2.82 -19.94
N LEU A 87 14.16 -2.00 -20.09
CA LEU A 87 13.65 -1.15 -19.03
C LEU A 87 13.14 -1.99 -17.85
N MET A 88 13.51 -1.55 -16.65
CA MET A 88 13.14 -2.16 -15.37
C MET A 88 12.53 -1.08 -14.47
N LEU A 89 11.46 -1.41 -13.75
CA LEU A 89 10.81 -0.50 -12.81
C LEU A 89 10.99 -1.02 -11.40
N PHE A 90 11.47 -0.19 -10.49
CA PHE A 90 11.73 -0.55 -9.10
C PHE A 90 10.97 0.33 -8.13
N THR A 91 10.65 -0.24 -6.97
CA THR A 91 10.14 0.47 -5.81
C THR A 91 10.67 -0.17 -4.52
N SER A 92 10.42 0.45 -3.37
CA SER A 92 10.80 -0.12 -2.08
C SER A 92 10.12 -1.48 -1.86
N SER A 93 10.71 -2.36 -1.05
CA SER A 93 10.06 -3.66 -0.78
C SER A 93 8.74 -3.57 0.00
N ALA A 94 8.40 -2.39 0.52
CA ALA A 94 7.10 -2.14 1.14
C ALA A 94 6.04 -1.75 0.10
N PHE A 95 6.42 -1.73 -1.18
CA PHE A 95 5.53 -1.51 -2.32
C PHE A 95 4.66 -0.27 -2.12
N GLY A 96 5.31 0.87 -1.85
CA GLY A 96 4.66 2.15 -1.57
C GLY A 96 4.29 2.38 -0.10
N ARG A 97 3.98 1.34 0.68
CA ARG A 97 3.58 1.47 2.10
C ARG A 97 4.75 1.77 3.04
N ASP A 98 4.45 2.16 4.28
CA ASP A 98 5.44 2.19 5.35
C ASP A 98 5.74 0.79 5.92
N ARG A 99 6.89 0.65 6.57
CA ARG A 99 7.30 -0.60 7.25
C ARG A 99 7.00 -0.57 8.76
N THR A 100 6.46 0.54 9.27
CA THR A 100 6.33 0.76 10.70
C THR A 100 5.38 -0.26 11.30
N TYR A 101 4.25 -0.51 10.64
CA TYR A 101 3.25 -1.48 11.11
C TYR A 101 3.82 -2.89 11.34
N GLU A 102 4.63 -3.39 10.40
CA GLU A 102 5.20 -4.74 10.49
C GLU A 102 6.38 -4.85 11.45
N LEU A 103 7.20 -3.80 11.56
CA LEU A 103 8.44 -3.81 12.34
C LEU A 103 8.21 -3.53 13.83
N THR A 104 7.18 -2.78 14.20
CA THR A 104 6.91 -2.47 15.63
C THR A 104 6.14 -3.57 16.34
N ASN A 105 5.39 -4.41 15.61
CA ASN A 105 4.48 -5.40 16.19
C ASN A 105 5.00 -6.85 16.13
N LYS A 106 6.11 -7.13 15.43
CA LYS A 106 6.70 -8.49 15.34
C LYS A 106 7.84 -8.68 16.37
N LEU A 107 7.79 -9.77 17.13
CA LEU A 107 8.80 -10.13 18.12
C LEU A 107 10.18 -10.31 17.47
N PHE A 108 11.23 -9.87 18.18
CA PHE A 108 12.57 -9.56 17.68
C PHE A 108 13.39 -10.68 16.99
N ASN A 109 12.86 -11.91 16.87
CA ASN A 109 13.65 -13.10 16.57
C ASN A 109 13.51 -13.67 15.15
N GLU A 110 12.68 -13.09 14.28
CA GLU A 110 12.42 -13.61 12.92
C GLU A 110 12.73 -12.61 11.79
N TYR A 111 13.77 -11.79 11.94
CA TYR A 111 14.12 -10.82 10.89
C TYR A 111 15.09 -11.41 9.87
N SER A 112 14.59 -11.63 8.64
CA SER A 112 15.41 -11.45 7.44
C SER A 112 15.40 -9.97 7.06
N ILE A 113 16.55 -9.41 6.70
CA ILE A 113 16.60 -8.03 6.19
C ILE A 113 15.89 -8.04 4.82
N PRO A 114 14.79 -7.28 4.65
CA PRO A 114 14.08 -7.26 3.38
C PRO A 114 14.97 -6.66 2.28
N GLU A 115 14.59 -6.89 1.03
CA GLU A 115 15.27 -6.23 -0.08
C GLU A 115 15.12 -4.70 0.01
N ASN A 116 16.09 -3.98 -0.55
CA ASN A 116 15.97 -2.53 -0.67
C ASN A 116 14.92 -2.17 -1.71
N LEU A 117 15.08 -2.72 -2.91
CA LEU A 117 14.23 -2.48 -4.05
C LEU A 117 13.67 -3.81 -4.56
N VAL A 118 12.44 -3.79 -5.04
CA VAL A 118 11.80 -4.89 -5.74
C VAL A 118 11.44 -4.42 -7.14
N GLU A 119 11.62 -5.29 -8.12
CA GLU A 119 11.26 -5.00 -9.51
C GLU A 119 9.77 -5.26 -9.72
N LEU A 120 9.12 -4.35 -10.45
CA LEU A 120 7.72 -4.43 -10.83
C LEU A 120 7.58 -4.94 -12.25
N ALA A 121 6.60 -5.81 -12.46
CA ALA A 121 6.22 -6.21 -13.79
C ALA A 121 5.59 -5.02 -14.54
N ILE A 122 6.11 -4.75 -15.74
CA ILE A 122 5.61 -3.69 -16.62
C ILE A 122 5.13 -4.29 -17.95
N THR A 123 4.35 -3.53 -18.72
CA THR A 123 4.10 -3.83 -20.14
C THR A 123 4.54 -2.66 -20.99
N ILE A 124 5.08 -2.95 -22.18
CA ILE A 124 5.46 -1.92 -23.14
C ILE A 124 4.78 -2.21 -24.48
N GLN A 125 3.99 -1.26 -24.96
CA GLN A 125 3.42 -1.27 -26.30
C GLN A 125 4.36 -0.51 -27.24
N GLY A 126 4.73 -1.14 -28.36
CA GLY A 126 5.66 -0.57 -29.36
C GLY A 126 7.05 -1.18 -29.36
N GLU A 127 7.41 -2.03 -28.37
CA GLU A 127 8.77 -2.56 -28.17
C GLU A 127 9.31 -3.55 -29.23
N SER A 128 8.58 -3.78 -30.32
CA SER A 128 8.85 -4.87 -31.28
C SER A 128 10.09 -4.64 -32.14
N ASP A 129 10.40 -3.38 -32.47
CA ASP A 129 11.56 -3.01 -33.29
C ASP A 129 12.86 -2.89 -32.48
N GLY A 130 12.77 -3.04 -31.15
CA GLY A 130 13.90 -2.95 -30.23
C GLY A 130 14.45 -1.54 -30.04
N ASN A 131 13.72 -0.49 -30.43
CA ASN A 131 14.08 0.90 -30.16
C ASN A 131 12.93 1.60 -29.45
N LEU A 132 13.23 2.43 -28.45
CA LEU A 132 12.20 3.22 -27.79
C LEU A 132 11.77 4.38 -28.69
N GLY A 133 10.57 4.28 -29.25
CA GLY A 133 9.92 5.33 -30.03
C GLY A 133 9.19 6.35 -29.15
N ASN A 134 8.91 7.55 -29.67
CA ASN A 134 8.16 8.58 -28.93
C ASN A 134 6.75 8.13 -28.55
N ASP A 135 6.12 7.32 -29.41
CA ASP A 135 4.74 6.84 -29.27
C ASP A 135 4.65 5.51 -28.50
N ASP A 136 5.78 4.94 -28.09
CA ASP A 136 5.79 3.74 -27.25
C ASP A 136 5.18 4.05 -25.88
N ILE A 137 4.49 3.07 -25.30
CA ILE A 137 3.80 3.25 -24.02
C ILE A 137 4.23 2.14 -23.07
N LEU A 138 4.93 2.53 -22.01
CA LEU A 138 5.17 1.70 -20.84
C LEU A 138 4.02 1.92 -19.86
N TYR A 139 3.38 0.88 -19.37
CA TYR A 139 2.34 0.98 -18.34
C TYR A 139 2.47 -0.11 -17.28
N PHE A 140 2.04 0.23 -16.07
CA PHE A 140 2.31 -0.55 -14.86
C PHE A 140 1.27 -0.27 -13.77
N TYR A 141 1.13 -1.21 -12.84
CA TYR A 141 0.36 -1.04 -11.62
C TYR A 141 1.31 -0.61 -10.50
N ALA A 142 0.89 0.35 -9.68
CA ALA A 142 1.69 0.87 -8.59
C ALA A 142 0.81 1.24 -7.39
N HIS A 143 1.44 1.25 -6.23
CA HIS A 143 0.83 1.63 -4.96
C HIS A 143 1.28 3.04 -4.52
N GLY A 144 0.33 3.80 -3.97
CA GLY A 144 0.59 4.98 -3.17
C GLY A 144 1.07 4.65 -1.76
N PRO A 145 1.24 5.67 -0.90
CA PRO A 145 1.68 5.46 0.48
C PRO A 145 0.60 4.85 1.38
N SER A 146 -0.66 5.19 1.13
CA SER A 146 -1.85 4.63 1.78
C SER A 146 -2.73 3.99 0.73
N GLY A 147 -3.47 2.95 1.11
CA GLY A 147 -4.33 2.21 0.18
C GLY A 147 -4.99 1.00 0.85
N PHE A 148 -5.75 0.24 0.08
CA PHE A 148 -6.31 -1.01 0.57
C PHE A 148 -5.30 -2.13 0.39
N ASP A 149 -4.93 -2.76 1.50
CA ASP A 149 -4.11 -3.96 1.50
C ASP A 149 -4.99 -5.17 1.78
N GLN A 150 -4.54 -6.32 1.27
CA GLN A 150 -5.24 -7.58 1.41
C GLN A 150 -4.36 -8.62 2.08
N THR A 151 -4.90 -9.28 3.08
CA THR A 151 -4.35 -10.50 3.65
C THR A 151 -5.39 -11.59 3.54
N ILE A 152 -5.18 -12.59 2.67
CA ILE A 152 -6.11 -13.72 2.46
C ILE A 152 -7.47 -13.20 1.95
N ASP A 153 -8.48 -13.14 2.81
CA ASP A 153 -9.84 -12.68 2.51
C ASP A 153 -10.17 -11.34 3.21
N ASN A 154 -9.26 -10.82 4.02
CA ASN A 154 -9.43 -9.57 4.73
C ASN A 154 -8.82 -8.42 3.92
N VAL A 155 -9.66 -7.47 3.53
CA VAL A 155 -9.27 -6.21 2.89
C VAL A 155 -9.38 -5.10 3.92
N SER A 156 -8.27 -4.41 4.16
CA SER A 156 -8.18 -3.36 5.18
C SER A 156 -7.45 -2.15 4.65
N TRP A 157 -7.88 -0.96 5.07
CA TRP A 157 -7.16 0.27 4.77
C TRP A 157 -5.84 0.33 5.55
N HIS A 158 -4.74 0.53 4.84
CA HIS A 158 -3.44 0.88 5.41
C HIS A 158 -3.24 2.39 5.30
N GLN A 159 -3.25 3.07 6.44
CA GLN A 159 -2.95 4.50 6.52
C GLN A 159 -1.47 4.72 6.81
N ASN A 160 -0.85 5.57 6.01
CA ASN A 160 0.52 6.03 6.21
C ASN A 160 0.57 7.47 6.70
N LEU A 161 1.08 7.65 7.92
CA LEU A 161 1.14 8.95 8.60
C LEU A 161 2.47 9.69 8.36
N TYR A 162 3.40 9.09 7.63
CA TYR A 162 4.78 9.58 7.54
C TYR A 162 5.09 10.26 6.20
N PHE A 163 4.42 9.85 5.13
CA PHE A 163 4.64 10.39 3.80
C PHE A 163 3.39 10.27 2.93
N THR A 164 3.18 11.28 2.09
CA THR A 164 2.05 11.39 1.16
C THR A 164 2.39 10.94 -0.26
N GLU A 165 3.63 10.48 -0.48
CA GLU A 165 4.14 10.07 -1.78
C GLU A 165 5.04 8.83 -1.67
N SER A 166 4.91 7.93 -2.64
CA SER A 166 5.74 6.73 -2.81
C SER A 166 6.72 6.91 -3.96
N ASN A 167 7.98 6.56 -3.74
CA ASN A 167 9.04 6.74 -4.74
C ASN A 167 9.24 5.49 -5.60
N TYR A 168 9.31 5.71 -6.91
CA TYR A 168 9.55 4.70 -7.94
C TYR A 168 10.76 5.09 -8.76
N TRP A 169 11.40 4.08 -9.34
CA TRP A 169 12.69 4.21 -10.02
C TRP A 169 12.66 3.42 -11.33
N LEU A 170 12.68 4.12 -12.45
CA LEU A 170 12.91 3.52 -13.76
C LEU A 170 14.41 3.39 -13.98
N LEU A 171 14.87 2.17 -14.24
CA LEU A 171 16.25 1.86 -14.61
C LEU A 171 16.34 1.60 -16.11
N ILE A 172 17.25 2.33 -16.75
CA ILE A 172 17.72 2.09 -18.11
C ILE A 172 19.11 1.44 -17.98
N PRO A 173 19.21 0.10 -18.07
CA PRO A 173 20.48 -0.58 -17.86
C PRO A 173 21.47 -0.27 -18.97
N SER A 174 22.76 -0.20 -18.61
CA SER A 174 23.85 -0.01 -19.58
C SER A 174 23.99 -1.18 -20.54
N ASN A 175 23.62 -2.39 -20.09
CA ASN A 175 23.53 -3.58 -20.93
C ASN A 175 22.10 -3.74 -21.48
N THR A 176 21.89 -3.36 -22.74
CA THR A 176 20.59 -3.42 -23.43
C THR A 176 20.11 -4.85 -23.74
N THR A 177 20.94 -5.87 -23.54
CA THR A 177 20.55 -7.28 -23.67
C THR A 177 19.79 -7.81 -22.45
N LEU A 178 19.81 -7.08 -21.33
CA LEU A 178 18.99 -7.40 -20.16
C LEU A 178 17.51 -7.25 -20.49
N ARG A 179 16.68 -7.98 -19.76
CA ARG A 179 15.23 -7.95 -19.90
C ARG A 179 14.63 -7.66 -18.54
N GLY A 180 13.81 -6.61 -18.45
CA GLY A 180 13.09 -6.31 -17.22
C GLY A 180 11.91 -7.24 -17.02
N ASN A 181 11.35 -7.23 -15.82
CA ASN A 181 10.17 -8.00 -15.47
C ASN A 181 8.97 -7.56 -16.32
N ARG A 182 8.14 -8.52 -16.75
CA ARG A 182 7.00 -8.28 -17.64
C ARG A 182 5.75 -8.91 -17.08
N VAL A 183 4.65 -8.19 -17.20
CA VAL A 183 3.31 -8.70 -16.89
C VAL A 183 3.04 -9.90 -17.77
N GLN A 184 2.78 -11.05 -17.14
CA GLN A 184 2.45 -12.28 -17.86
C GLN A 184 0.97 -12.29 -18.23
N THR A 185 0.61 -13.03 -19.26
CA THR A 185 -0.80 -13.28 -19.58
C THR A 185 -1.26 -14.52 -18.82
N ALA A 186 -2.36 -14.40 -18.08
CA ALA A 186 -2.94 -15.53 -17.36
C ALA A 186 -3.47 -16.60 -18.32
N ASP A 187 -3.58 -17.83 -17.82
CA ASP A 187 -4.14 -18.95 -18.59
C ASP A 187 -5.62 -18.71 -18.94
N ILE A 188 -6.03 -19.24 -20.09
CA ILE A 188 -7.44 -19.18 -20.51
C ILE A 188 -8.26 -20.19 -19.69
N VAL A 189 -9.25 -19.68 -18.97
CA VAL A 189 -10.24 -20.51 -18.27
C VAL A 189 -11.39 -20.83 -19.22
N GLN A 190 -11.74 -22.13 -19.34
CA GLN A 190 -12.82 -22.59 -20.22
C GLN A 190 -14.18 -22.02 -19.81
N ASP A 191 -15.02 -21.71 -20.79
CA ASP A 191 -16.35 -21.13 -20.60
C ASP A 191 -17.23 -21.96 -19.66
N GLY A 192 -18.13 -21.28 -18.94
CA GLY A 192 -19.06 -21.91 -18.00
C GLY A 192 -20.24 -21.00 -17.66
N PRO A 193 -21.25 -21.53 -16.93
CA PRO A 193 -22.55 -20.88 -16.80
C PRO A 193 -22.57 -19.70 -15.81
N LEU A 194 -21.66 -19.70 -14.82
CA LEU A 194 -21.61 -18.68 -13.79
C LEU A 194 -21.03 -17.39 -14.34
N ASN A 195 -21.85 -16.35 -14.35
CA ASN A 195 -21.48 -15.01 -14.79
C ASN A 195 -22.11 -13.95 -13.88
N ILE A 196 -21.39 -12.85 -13.66
CA ILE A 196 -21.86 -11.68 -12.92
C ILE A 196 -21.39 -10.39 -13.58
N ASP A 197 -22.08 -9.29 -13.31
CA ASP A 197 -21.80 -7.95 -13.82
C ASP A 197 -21.49 -6.95 -12.69
N TYR A 198 -21.09 -7.44 -11.53
CA TYR A 198 -20.72 -6.64 -10.36
C TYR A 198 -19.48 -7.20 -9.65
N GLY A 199 -18.83 -6.36 -8.86
CA GLY A 199 -17.69 -6.72 -8.00
C GLY A 199 -17.75 -5.97 -6.68
N LEU A 200 -16.96 -6.41 -5.70
CA LEU A 200 -16.87 -5.75 -4.39
C LEU A 200 -15.92 -4.55 -4.48
N SER A 201 -16.40 -3.36 -4.13
CA SER A 201 -15.62 -2.13 -4.16
C SER A 201 -15.46 -1.57 -2.75
N TYR A 202 -14.28 -1.02 -2.46
CA TYR A 202 -13.96 -0.37 -1.19
C TYR A 202 -13.67 1.11 -1.41
N LEU A 203 -14.11 1.94 -0.48
CA LEU A 203 -13.84 3.38 -0.46
C LEU A 203 -13.45 3.77 0.96
N HIS A 204 -12.49 4.68 1.07
CA HIS A 204 -12.02 5.18 2.35
C HIS A 204 -11.89 6.70 2.31
N PHE A 205 -12.32 7.35 3.39
CA PHE A 205 -12.36 8.79 3.55
C PHE A 205 -11.75 9.16 4.90
N GLU A 206 -10.57 9.78 4.88
CA GLU A 206 -9.83 10.22 6.06
C GLU A 206 -9.02 11.47 5.67
N THR A 207 -8.77 12.36 6.63
CA THR A 207 -7.90 13.52 6.40
C THR A 207 -7.19 13.89 7.69
N ASP A 208 -5.87 13.76 7.68
CA ASP A 208 -5.02 13.97 8.84
C ASP A 208 -4.67 15.45 9.02
N ILE A 209 -5.40 16.15 9.90
CA ILE A 209 -5.19 17.59 10.15
C ILE A 209 -4.69 17.83 11.57
N GLU A 210 -5.39 17.25 12.55
CA GLU A 210 -5.20 17.51 13.97
C GLU A 210 -4.68 16.25 14.68
N ASN A 211 -3.59 16.40 15.42
CA ASN A 211 -3.01 15.35 16.27
C ASN A 211 -3.30 15.69 17.74
N PRO A 212 -4.50 15.36 18.27
CA PRO A 212 -4.99 15.91 19.53
C PRO A 212 -4.14 15.55 20.74
N GLN A 213 -3.37 14.45 20.67
CA GLN A 213 -2.51 13.98 21.77
C GLN A 213 -1.02 14.23 21.53
N GLY A 214 -0.64 14.80 20.37
CA GLY A 214 0.76 14.99 20.00
C GLY A 214 1.56 13.69 19.89
N SER A 215 0.89 12.53 19.74
CA SER A 215 1.54 11.20 19.71
C SER A 215 2.23 10.93 18.38
N GLY A 216 1.69 11.51 17.30
CA GLY A 216 2.11 11.27 15.92
C GLY A 216 1.47 10.01 15.32
N LEU A 217 0.58 9.34 16.05
CA LEU A 217 -0.06 8.07 15.65
C LEU A 217 -1.58 8.17 15.51
N ALA A 218 -2.18 9.25 15.99
CA ALA A 218 -3.61 9.48 15.94
C ALA A 218 -3.86 10.87 15.38
N TRP A 219 -4.34 10.92 14.14
CA TRP A 219 -4.64 12.14 13.41
C TRP A 219 -6.11 12.10 13.01
N GLY A 220 -6.78 13.24 13.15
CA GLY A 220 -8.17 13.36 12.75
C GLY A 220 -8.41 14.69 12.06
N ASN A 221 -9.62 14.87 11.57
CA ASN A 221 -10.04 16.10 10.93
C ASN A 221 -10.89 16.94 11.90
N THR A 222 -12.20 16.80 11.81
CA THR A 222 -13.14 17.79 12.35
C THR A 222 -13.51 17.45 13.79
N ILE A 223 -13.35 18.43 14.69
CA ILE A 223 -13.86 18.37 16.06
C ILE A 223 -15.40 18.49 16.05
N ILE A 224 -16.08 17.52 16.64
CA ILE A 224 -17.54 17.51 16.78
C ILE A 224 -17.90 17.80 18.23
N ARG A 225 -18.20 19.07 18.53
CA ARG A 225 -18.65 19.48 19.88
C ARG A 225 -19.95 18.78 20.28
N GLN A 226 -20.24 18.78 21.58
CA GLN A 226 -21.53 18.31 22.10
C GLN A 226 -22.70 18.93 21.34
N GLY A 227 -23.62 18.10 20.83
CA GLY A 227 -24.76 18.54 20.00
C GLY A 227 -24.40 18.96 18.57
N GLY A 228 -23.11 18.91 18.22
CA GLY A 228 -22.59 19.23 16.91
C GLY A 228 -22.78 18.10 15.89
N LEU A 229 -22.56 18.45 14.63
CA LEU A 229 -22.70 17.59 13.46
C LEU A 229 -21.50 17.81 12.53
N PHE A 230 -20.98 16.70 11.99
CA PHE A 230 -20.08 16.69 10.84
C PHE A 230 -20.73 15.91 9.70
N SER A 231 -20.42 16.28 8.46
CA SER A 231 -20.98 15.66 7.26
C SER A 231 -19.86 15.21 6.33
N GLN A 232 -19.76 13.90 6.11
CA GLN A 232 -18.84 13.30 5.16
C GLN A 232 -19.56 13.08 3.82
N ALA A 233 -19.16 13.84 2.80
CA ALA A 233 -19.63 13.62 1.44
C ALA A 233 -18.93 12.39 0.85
N VAL A 234 -19.70 11.55 0.17
CA VAL A 234 -19.19 10.39 -0.56
C VAL A 234 -19.80 10.37 -1.96
N ASN A 235 -19.06 9.84 -2.93
CA ASN A 235 -19.55 9.64 -4.29
C ASN A 235 -19.42 8.16 -4.66
N LEU A 236 -20.55 7.47 -4.79
CA LEU A 236 -20.58 6.04 -5.13
C LEU A 236 -20.83 5.85 -6.62
N THR A 237 -20.26 4.82 -7.21
CA THR A 237 -20.50 4.50 -8.63
C THR A 237 -21.31 3.22 -8.71
N GLU A 238 -22.52 3.34 -9.26
CA GLU A 238 -23.43 2.25 -9.59
C GLU A 238 -23.52 1.12 -8.54
N PRO A 239 -23.90 1.42 -7.28
CA PRO A 239 -24.14 0.37 -6.29
C PRO A 239 -25.27 -0.58 -6.73
N VAL A 240 -25.13 -1.87 -6.46
CA VAL A 240 -26.17 -2.88 -6.70
C VAL A 240 -27.24 -2.77 -5.62
N SER A 241 -28.40 -2.22 -5.98
CA SER A 241 -29.47 -1.87 -5.04
C SER A 241 -30.06 -3.07 -4.27
N SER A 242 -29.95 -4.29 -4.78
CA SER A 242 -30.47 -5.51 -4.11
C SER A 242 -29.53 -6.04 -3.02
N THR A 243 -28.33 -5.48 -2.86
CA THR A 243 -27.31 -5.96 -1.92
C THR A 243 -27.21 -5.06 -0.69
N THR A 244 -26.76 -5.63 0.43
CA THR A 244 -26.32 -4.85 1.58
C THR A 244 -24.90 -4.34 1.35
N ALA A 245 -24.57 -3.23 2.00
CA ALA A 245 -23.21 -2.70 2.06
C ALA A 245 -22.73 -2.66 3.51
N HIS A 246 -21.43 -2.56 3.71
CA HIS A 246 -20.81 -2.46 5.02
C HIS A 246 -20.11 -1.11 5.16
N GLY A 247 -20.09 -0.60 6.38
CA GLY A 247 -19.33 0.59 6.72
C GLY A 247 -18.62 0.44 8.05
N LEU A 248 -17.54 1.19 8.18
CA LEU A 248 -16.74 1.32 9.39
C LEU A 248 -16.42 2.79 9.54
N PHE A 249 -16.71 3.40 10.68
CA PHE A 249 -16.31 4.78 10.93
C PHE A 249 -15.54 4.88 12.24
N GLY A 250 -14.51 5.72 12.23
CA GLY A 250 -13.60 5.96 13.34
C GLY A 250 -13.77 7.37 13.93
N MET A 251 -13.50 7.49 15.22
CA MET A 251 -13.43 8.75 15.94
C MET A 251 -12.26 8.74 16.93
N ILE A 252 -11.73 9.91 17.26
CA ILE A 252 -10.69 10.09 18.28
C ILE A 252 -11.28 10.86 19.46
N GLY A 253 -11.15 10.32 20.67
CA GLY A 253 -11.58 10.98 21.88
C GLY A 253 -10.81 12.28 22.14
N LYS A 254 -11.52 13.36 22.44
CA LYS A 254 -10.93 14.64 22.83
C LYS A 254 -11.84 15.40 23.77
N GLU A 255 -11.22 16.05 24.73
CA GLU A 255 -11.86 16.89 25.74
C GLU A 255 -11.70 18.37 25.39
N SER A 256 -12.74 19.18 25.62
CA SER A 256 -12.60 20.65 25.53
C SER A 256 -11.75 21.20 26.66
N VAL A 257 -11.86 20.61 27.85
CA VAL A 257 -11.03 20.87 29.04
C VAL A 257 -10.45 19.55 29.52
N SER A 258 -9.11 19.48 29.56
CA SER A 258 -8.40 18.28 29.99
C SER A 258 -8.80 17.88 31.42
N THR A 259 -9.24 16.62 31.56
CA THR A 259 -9.51 16.00 32.86
C THR A 259 -8.29 15.22 33.33
N ARG A 260 -8.16 15.01 34.66
CA ARG A 260 -7.04 14.27 35.26
C ARG A 260 -6.83 12.87 34.67
N TYR A 261 -7.92 12.21 34.26
CA TYR A 261 -7.89 10.83 33.79
C TYR A 261 -8.18 10.70 32.29
N GLY A 262 -8.46 11.80 31.58
CA GLY A 262 -8.84 11.78 30.17
C GLY A 262 -10.06 10.88 29.91
N ASN A 263 -11.05 10.91 30.80
CA ASN A 263 -12.13 9.93 30.85
C ASN A 263 -13.52 10.48 30.50
N THR A 264 -13.58 11.58 29.76
CA THR A 264 -14.84 12.14 29.27
C THR A 264 -15.57 11.15 28.39
N LYS A 265 -16.87 10.97 28.68
CA LYS A 265 -17.77 10.14 27.91
C LYS A 265 -18.15 10.84 26.60
N HIS A 266 -17.86 10.18 25.49
CA HIS A 266 -18.27 10.53 24.14
C HIS A 266 -19.41 9.61 23.69
N LYS A 267 -20.36 10.14 22.92
CA LYS A 267 -21.43 9.37 22.29
C LYS A 267 -21.69 9.92 20.90
N VAL A 268 -21.38 9.14 19.88
CA VAL A 268 -21.46 9.57 18.48
C VAL A 268 -22.38 8.64 17.71
N GLU A 269 -23.12 9.20 16.77
CA GLU A 269 -24.04 8.48 15.88
C GLU A 269 -23.75 8.82 14.43
N ILE A 270 -23.75 7.82 13.56
CA ILE A 270 -23.70 7.99 12.11
C ILE A 270 -25.05 7.66 11.50
N SER A 271 -25.50 8.49 10.57
CA SER A 271 -26.76 8.35 9.85
C SER A 271 -26.60 8.65 8.36
N LEU A 272 -27.49 8.08 7.56
CA LEU A 272 -27.59 8.31 6.12
C LEU A 272 -29.06 8.54 5.78
N SER A 273 -29.36 9.62 5.06
CA SER A 273 -30.74 10.02 4.73
C SER A 273 -31.66 10.06 5.97
N ASP A 274 -31.13 10.64 7.06
CA ASP A 274 -31.76 10.77 8.39
C ASP A 274 -32.17 9.44 9.06
N LYS A 275 -31.73 8.30 8.51
CA LYS A 275 -31.81 6.99 9.16
C LYS A 275 -30.51 6.71 9.89
N LYS A 276 -30.63 6.49 11.21
CA LYS A 276 -29.54 6.02 12.05
C LYS A 276 -29.01 4.67 11.53
N LEU A 277 -27.70 4.58 11.36
CA LEU A 277 -27.01 3.33 10.99
C LEU A 277 -26.45 2.65 12.23
N VAL A 278 -25.63 3.37 13.01
CA VAL A 278 -25.04 2.87 14.26
C VAL A 278 -24.71 4.03 15.19
N ASN A 279 -24.55 3.74 16.48
CA ASN A 279 -23.98 4.68 17.44
C ASN A 279 -22.93 3.96 18.28
N MET A 280 -21.98 4.73 18.80
CA MET A 280 -20.97 4.23 19.74
C MET A 280 -20.80 5.18 20.91
N THR A 281 -20.36 4.63 22.04
CA THR A 281 -20.13 5.35 23.29
C THR A 281 -18.84 4.86 23.90
N TRP A 282 -17.93 5.77 24.25
CA TRP A 282 -16.65 5.45 24.87
C TRP A 282 -16.24 6.57 25.82
N SER A 283 -15.23 6.34 26.67
CA SER A 283 -14.85 7.27 27.74
C SER A 283 -13.34 7.45 27.87
N ASN A 284 -12.60 7.52 26.76
CA ASN A 284 -11.16 7.77 26.76
C ASN A 284 -10.77 8.67 25.57
N LEU A 285 -9.52 9.16 25.57
CA LEU A 285 -8.94 10.01 24.51
C LEU A 285 -8.40 9.23 23.30
N GLY A 286 -8.62 7.91 23.27
CA GLY A 286 -8.10 7.03 22.22
C GLY A 286 -8.97 7.03 20.96
N MET A 287 -8.48 6.29 19.96
CA MET A 287 -9.26 5.96 18.76
C MET A 287 -10.33 4.93 19.10
N HIS A 288 -11.51 5.08 18.52
CA HIS A 288 -12.59 4.12 18.61
C HIS A 288 -13.33 4.08 17.28
N TYR A 289 -13.71 2.88 16.84
CA TYR A 289 -14.51 2.70 15.64
C TYR A 289 -15.77 1.88 15.91
N ALA A 290 -16.71 1.91 14.98
CA ALA A 290 -17.86 1.01 14.96
C ALA A 290 -18.20 0.60 13.52
N ASP A 291 -18.48 -0.69 13.35
CA ASP A 291 -18.99 -1.26 12.10
C ASP A 291 -20.51 -1.11 12.01
N PHE A 292 -21.02 -1.11 10.79
CA PHE A 292 -22.45 -1.06 10.52
C PHE A 292 -22.79 -1.67 9.17
N ILE A 293 -24.05 -2.10 9.05
CA ILE A 293 -24.63 -2.60 7.80
C ILE A 293 -25.57 -1.54 7.24
N ILE A 294 -25.43 -1.28 5.94
CA ILE A 294 -26.34 -0.44 5.17
C ILE A 294 -27.30 -1.38 4.43
N GLY A 295 -28.59 -1.25 4.71
CA GLY A 295 -29.63 -2.07 4.09
C GLY A 295 -29.69 -1.94 2.57
N SER A 296 -30.24 -2.95 1.90
CA SER A 296 -30.48 -2.92 0.46
C SER A 296 -31.37 -1.74 0.07
N GLY A 297 -31.10 -1.17 -1.11
CA GLY A 297 -31.82 -0.03 -1.66
C GLY A 297 -31.51 1.32 -1.01
N VAL A 298 -30.61 1.38 -0.02
CA VAL A 298 -30.26 2.63 0.67
C VAL A 298 -29.17 3.42 -0.07
N LEU A 299 -28.16 2.74 -0.62
CA LEU A 299 -27.09 3.39 -1.39
C LEU A 299 -27.59 3.80 -2.78
N VAL A 300 -27.20 5.00 -3.22
CA VAL A 300 -27.56 5.56 -4.53
C VAL A 300 -26.33 5.80 -5.39
N ASN A 301 -26.50 5.82 -6.71
CA ASN A 301 -25.44 6.23 -7.62
C ASN A 301 -25.20 7.75 -7.50
N GLY A 302 -23.94 8.15 -7.42
CA GLY A 302 -23.52 9.55 -7.29
C GLY A 302 -23.30 10.01 -5.84
N GLY A 303 -23.44 11.33 -5.64
CA GLY A 303 -23.16 11.98 -4.37
C GLY A 303 -24.21 11.71 -3.30
N GLN A 304 -23.77 11.34 -2.10
CA GLN A 304 -24.58 11.22 -0.89
C GLN A 304 -23.78 11.62 0.35
N THR A 305 -24.43 11.80 1.49
CA THR A 305 -23.79 12.37 2.69
C THR A 305 -24.09 11.56 3.93
N PHE A 306 -23.03 11.15 4.62
CA PHE A 306 -23.11 10.54 5.95
C PHE A 306 -23.00 11.65 7.00
N LYS A 307 -23.98 11.68 7.92
CA LYS A 307 -24.05 12.65 9.01
C LYS A 307 -23.56 11.99 10.30
N ILE A 308 -22.56 12.58 10.94
CA ILE A 308 -21.99 12.14 12.21
C ILE A 308 -22.31 13.17 13.30
N THR A 309 -23.13 12.81 14.28
CA THR A 309 -23.55 13.70 15.37
C THR A 309 -22.95 13.28 16.71
N ASN A 310 -22.52 14.25 17.52
CA ASN A 310 -22.12 14.00 18.90
C ASN A 310 -23.34 14.18 19.82
N ASN A 311 -23.95 13.07 20.19
CA ASN A 311 -25.10 12.97 21.07
C ASN A 311 -24.68 12.77 22.55
N GLY A 312 -23.46 13.19 22.92
CA GLY A 312 -22.96 13.13 24.29
C GLY A 312 -23.71 14.09 25.22
N ASP A 313 -23.99 13.63 26.44
CA ASP A 313 -24.61 14.48 27.47
C ASP A 313 -23.59 15.37 28.19
N ASN A 314 -22.29 15.07 28.04
CA ASN A 314 -21.20 15.81 28.67
C ASN A 314 -20.72 16.95 27.75
N PRO A 315 -20.80 18.23 28.17
CA PRO A 315 -20.31 19.37 27.38
C PRO A 315 -18.79 19.35 27.14
N ASN A 316 -18.04 18.52 27.87
CA ASN A 316 -16.61 18.31 27.65
C ASN A 316 -16.31 17.43 26.43
N SER A 317 -17.32 16.78 25.84
CA SER A 317 -17.17 15.86 24.70
C SER A 317 -16.93 16.63 23.40
N GLU A 318 -15.72 16.53 22.86
CA GLU A 318 -15.32 17.13 21.56
C GLU A 318 -14.50 16.16 20.69
N PRO A 319 -14.97 14.91 20.43
CA PRO A 319 -14.21 13.95 19.65
C PRO A 319 -13.97 14.43 18.21
N LEU A 320 -12.90 13.97 17.59
CA LEU A 320 -12.58 14.24 16.19
C LEU A 320 -13.07 13.10 15.30
N PHE A 321 -13.53 13.44 14.10
CA PHE A 321 -13.68 12.48 13.03
C PHE A 321 -12.32 11.98 12.58
N ASP A 322 -12.17 10.66 12.52
CA ASP A 322 -10.98 9.97 12.02
C ASP A 322 -11.21 9.60 10.55
N PHE A 323 -11.95 8.51 10.32
CA PHE A 323 -12.22 7.99 8.99
C PHE A 323 -13.64 7.45 8.79
N LEU A 324 -14.00 7.25 7.52
CA LEU A 324 -15.14 6.45 7.06
C LEU A 324 -14.67 5.50 5.95
N THR A 325 -14.82 4.20 6.17
CA THR A 325 -14.60 3.15 5.16
C THR A 325 -15.94 2.54 4.77
N LEU A 326 -16.16 2.32 3.49
CA LEU A 326 -17.35 1.68 2.93
C LEU A 326 -16.93 0.51 2.03
N SER A 327 -17.71 -0.57 2.05
CA SER A 327 -17.64 -1.63 1.05
C SER A 327 -19.04 -1.96 0.51
N TYR A 328 -19.15 -2.09 -0.81
CA TYR A 328 -20.43 -2.32 -1.48
C TYR A 328 -20.24 -3.06 -2.81
N MET A 329 -21.27 -3.77 -3.25
CA MET A 329 -21.28 -4.35 -4.58
C MET A 329 -21.53 -3.25 -5.61
N ARG A 330 -20.58 -3.09 -6.53
CA ARG A 330 -20.56 -2.10 -7.61
C ARG A 330 -20.77 -2.79 -8.95
N LYS A 331 -21.66 -2.26 -9.80
CA LYS A 331 -21.76 -2.73 -11.20
C LYS A 331 -20.47 -2.45 -11.96
N LEU A 332 -20.09 -3.39 -12.81
CA LEU A 332 -18.90 -3.32 -13.64
C LEU A 332 -19.23 -2.57 -14.93
N ASN A 333 -19.25 -1.24 -14.84
CA ASN A 333 -19.45 -0.35 -15.97
C ASN A 333 -18.29 0.63 -16.08
N TYR A 334 -17.59 0.61 -17.20
CA TYR A 334 -16.39 1.39 -17.39
C TYR A 334 -16.71 2.86 -17.70
N GLN A 335 -16.26 3.76 -16.82
CA GLN A 335 -16.28 5.21 -17.01
C GLN A 335 -14.88 5.82 -16.90
N VAL A 336 -14.12 5.32 -15.93
CA VAL A 336 -12.70 5.62 -15.64
C VAL A 336 -12.06 4.33 -15.12
N PRO A 337 -10.72 4.22 -15.08
CA PRO A 337 -10.07 3.08 -14.45
C PRO A 337 -10.61 2.79 -13.04
N PHE A 338 -10.90 1.53 -12.74
CA PHE A 338 -11.46 1.14 -11.45
C PHE A 338 -11.01 -0.26 -11.02
N GLU A 339 -10.91 -0.42 -9.71
CA GLU A 339 -10.60 -1.69 -9.05
C GLU A 339 -11.85 -2.35 -8.48
N PHE A 340 -11.84 -3.68 -8.42
CA PHE A 340 -12.85 -4.45 -7.72
C PHE A 340 -12.29 -5.81 -7.28
N PHE A 341 -12.81 -6.28 -6.15
CA PHE A 341 -12.53 -7.62 -5.63
C PHE A 341 -13.60 -8.61 -6.10
N SER A 342 -13.22 -9.87 -6.25
CA SER A 342 -14.18 -10.96 -6.43
C SER A 342 -15.13 -11.00 -5.22
N PRO A 343 -16.45 -11.07 -5.42
CA PRO A 343 -17.39 -11.09 -4.30
C PRO A 343 -17.45 -12.44 -3.59
N ILE A 344 -16.82 -13.48 -4.18
CA ILE A 344 -16.78 -14.86 -3.68
C ILE A 344 -15.38 -15.46 -3.92
N GLN A 345 -15.16 -16.65 -3.38
CA GLN A 345 -13.96 -17.47 -3.50
C GLN A 345 -14.33 -18.89 -4.00
N SER A 346 -13.34 -19.73 -4.26
CA SER A 346 -13.51 -21.16 -4.60
C SER A 346 -14.44 -21.43 -5.78
N ASN A 347 -14.33 -20.66 -6.87
CA ASN A 347 -15.25 -20.82 -8.01
C ASN A 347 -14.65 -20.33 -9.35
N ASP A 348 -15.11 -20.90 -10.46
CA ASP A 348 -14.82 -20.40 -11.80
C ASP A 348 -15.94 -19.47 -12.26
N MET A 349 -15.62 -18.20 -12.52
CA MET A 349 -16.62 -17.18 -12.78
C MET A 349 -16.26 -16.29 -13.95
N THR A 350 -17.28 -15.93 -14.75
CA THR A 350 -17.18 -14.90 -15.78
C THR A 350 -17.63 -13.56 -15.19
N PHE A 351 -16.79 -12.54 -15.30
CA PHE A 351 -17.17 -11.16 -15.03
C PHE A 351 -17.46 -10.46 -16.35
N ASN A 352 -18.62 -9.83 -16.44
CA ASN A 352 -19.05 -9.04 -17.58
C ASN A 352 -18.91 -7.56 -17.25
N ILE A 353 -18.08 -6.86 -18.02
CA ILE A 353 -17.80 -5.44 -17.84
C ILE A 353 -18.39 -4.69 -19.03
N ILE A 354 -19.25 -3.71 -18.78
CA ILE A 354 -19.77 -2.83 -19.82
C ILE A 354 -18.64 -1.89 -20.26
N GLY A 355 -18.26 -2.00 -21.53
CA GLY A 355 -17.20 -1.23 -22.16
C GLY A 355 -16.44 -2.03 -23.22
N SER A 356 -15.79 -1.30 -24.12
CA SER A 356 -14.99 -1.82 -25.23
C SER A 356 -13.54 -1.34 -25.13
N GLU A 357 -12.61 -2.07 -25.78
CA GLU A 357 -11.17 -1.78 -25.77
C GLU A 357 -10.56 -1.75 -24.36
N LEU A 358 -11.14 -2.52 -23.45
CA LEU A 358 -10.69 -2.61 -22.08
C LEU A 358 -9.51 -3.56 -21.98
N LYS A 359 -8.65 -3.27 -21.01
CA LYS A 359 -7.69 -4.21 -20.43
C LYS A 359 -8.13 -4.49 -19.00
N VAL A 360 -7.93 -5.73 -18.56
CA VAL A 360 -8.15 -6.12 -17.17
C VAL A 360 -6.93 -6.87 -16.68
N TRP A 361 -6.39 -6.42 -15.57
CA TRP A 361 -5.28 -7.08 -14.88
C TRP A 361 -5.76 -7.66 -13.56
N ASN A 362 -5.30 -8.86 -13.24
CA ASN A 362 -5.34 -9.38 -11.88
C ASN A 362 -4.17 -8.75 -11.10
N ILE A 363 -4.50 -7.96 -10.09
CA ILE A 363 -3.56 -7.20 -9.24
C ILE A 363 -3.51 -7.74 -7.81
N THR A 364 -4.01 -8.96 -7.58
CA THR A 364 -3.94 -9.63 -6.26
C THR A 364 -2.51 -9.65 -5.72
N TYR A 365 -1.52 -9.80 -6.60
CA TYR A 365 -0.10 -9.62 -6.30
C TYR A 365 0.44 -8.39 -7.01
N GLY A 366 0.38 -7.22 -6.36
CA GLY A 366 0.63 -5.94 -7.03
C GLY A 366 2.02 -5.77 -7.66
N THR A 367 3.05 -6.50 -7.22
CA THR A 367 4.39 -6.46 -7.86
C THR A 367 4.48 -7.27 -9.16
N ASN A 368 3.60 -8.26 -9.31
CA ASN A 368 3.55 -9.17 -10.46
C ASN A 368 2.09 -9.38 -10.89
N PRO A 369 1.40 -8.32 -11.38
CA PRO A 369 0.07 -8.49 -11.92
C PRO A 369 0.08 -9.38 -13.17
N GLU A 370 -1.08 -9.93 -13.49
CA GLU A 370 -1.30 -10.75 -14.68
C GLU A 370 -2.33 -10.11 -15.60
N ASN A 371 -2.02 -10.05 -16.89
CA ASN A 371 -2.95 -9.61 -17.92
C ASN A 371 -3.98 -10.72 -18.21
N LEU A 372 -5.27 -10.43 -18.06
CA LEU A 372 -6.31 -11.43 -18.27
C LEU A 372 -6.69 -11.54 -19.76
N PRO A 373 -6.90 -12.76 -20.28
CA PRO A 373 -7.55 -12.97 -21.58
C PRO A 373 -8.99 -12.46 -21.55
N LEU A 374 -9.38 -11.69 -22.58
CA LEU A 374 -10.68 -11.03 -22.67
C LEU A 374 -11.40 -11.41 -23.96
N THR A 375 -12.73 -11.47 -23.89
CA THR A 375 -13.61 -11.58 -25.05
C THR A 375 -14.55 -10.39 -25.05
N SER A 376 -14.60 -9.63 -26.16
CA SER A 376 -15.50 -8.47 -26.28
C SER A 376 -16.55 -8.70 -27.35
N LYS A 377 -17.83 -8.49 -26.99
CA LYS A 377 -18.97 -8.55 -27.91
C LYS A 377 -20.06 -7.58 -27.46
N ASP A 378 -20.67 -6.85 -28.39
CA ASP A 378 -21.81 -5.96 -28.12
C ASP A 378 -21.58 -4.97 -26.96
N ASN A 379 -20.38 -4.36 -26.90
CA ASN A 379 -19.93 -3.45 -25.82
C ASN A 379 -19.85 -4.09 -24.42
N ILE A 380 -19.81 -5.42 -24.34
CA ILE A 380 -19.52 -6.16 -23.12
C ILE A 380 -18.14 -6.80 -23.30
N THR A 381 -17.24 -6.53 -22.38
CA THR A 381 -15.95 -7.21 -22.25
C THR A 381 -16.05 -8.21 -21.11
N SER A 382 -15.89 -9.48 -21.44
CA SER A 382 -15.97 -10.58 -20.50
C SER A 382 -14.57 -11.11 -20.19
N MET A 383 -14.31 -11.38 -18.91
CA MET A 383 -13.15 -12.12 -18.44
C MET A 383 -13.63 -13.34 -17.66
N ARG A 384 -12.95 -14.48 -17.80
CA ARG A 384 -13.24 -15.67 -17.00
C ARG A 384 -12.01 -16.08 -16.21
N VAL A 385 -12.20 -16.34 -14.93
CA VAL A 385 -11.13 -16.57 -13.95
C VAL A 385 -11.48 -17.71 -13.01
N THR A 386 -10.45 -18.40 -12.50
CA THR A 386 -10.55 -19.36 -11.39
C THR A 386 -10.23 -18.62 -10.10
N LEU A 387 -11.22 -18.51 -9.22
CA LEU A 387 -11.09 -17.87 -7.91
C LEU A 387 -10.58 -18.90 -6.89
N PRO A 388 -9.42 -18.65 -6.25
CA PRO A 388 -8.84 -19.56 -5.28
C PRO A 388 -9.68 -19.60 -3.99
N ALA A 389 -9.42 -20.61 -3.15
CA ALA A 389 -10.21 -20.84 -1.95
C ALA A 389 -9.83 -19.97 -0.75
N ASP A 390 -8.61 -19.45 -0.75
CA ASP A 390 -7.99 -18.77 0.38
C ASP A 390 -7.71 -17.29 0.10
N THR A 391 -8.00 -16.78 -1.10
CA THR A 391 -7.63 -15.42 -1.47
C THR A 391 -8.74 -14.79 -2.30
N LEU A 392 -9.22 -13.61 -1.91
CA LEU A 392 -10.05 -12.81 -2.82
C LEU A 392 -9.18 -12.33 -3.99
N GLN A 393 -9.67 -12.37 -5.21
CA GLN A 393 -8.88 -11.79 -6.31
C GLN A 393 -9.23 -10.32 -6.47
N ASN A 394 -8.21 -9.47 -6.59
CA ASN A 394 -8.37 -8.05 -6.94
C ASN A 394 -8.07 -7.84 -8.43
N PHE A 395 -8.92 -7.08 -9.10
CA PHE A 395 -8.80 -6.78 -10.51
C PHE A 395 -8.86 -5.28 -10.75
N ILE A 396 -8.10 -4.82 -11.74
CA ILE A 396 -8.18 -3.45 -12.24
C ILE A 396 -8.57 -3.44 -13.72
N THR A 397 -9.61 -2.69 -14.05
CA THR A 397 -10.08 -2.47 -15.41
C THR A 397 -9.67 -1.08 -15.88
N PHE A 398 -9.10 -0.97 -17.08
CA PHE A 398 -8.59 0.30 -17.60
C PHE A 398 -8.55 0.34 -19.13
N LYS A 399 -8.49 1.56 -19.67
CA LYS A 399 -8.01 1.86 -21.02
C LYS A 399 -6.68 2.59 -20.93
N ILE A 400 -5.74 2.30 -21.83
CA ILE A 400 -4.43 2.97 -21.84
C ILE A 400 -4.58 4.49 -22.01
N ALA A 401 -5.55 4.95 -22.80
CA ALA A 401 -5.82 6.36 -23.01
C ALA A 401 -6.12 7.11 -21.70
N ASP A 402 -6.81 6.46 -20.77
CA ASP A 402 -7.29 7.06 -19.51
C ASP A 402 -6.26 7.00 -18.37
N LEU A 403 -5.11 6.35 -18.60
CA LEU A 403 -4.07 6.24 -17.57
C LEU A 403 -3.34 7.57 -17.37
N PRO A 404 -3.14 8.00 -16.11
CA PRO A 404 -2.31 9.17 -15.81
C PRO A 404 -0.82 8.87 -16.05
N SER A 405 -0.08 9.92 -16.44
CA SER A 405 1.39 9.89 -16.49
C SER A 405 1.98 10.58 -15.26
N PRO A 406 2.88 9.93 -14.50
CA PRO A 406 3.60 10.60 -13.43
C PRO A 406 4.67 11.53 -13.98
N THR A 407 5.03 12.55 -13.19
CA THR A 407 6.10 13.48 -13.57
C THR A 407 7.46 12.85 -13.30
N LEU A 408 8.21 12.57 -14.36
CA LEU A 408 9.60 12.12 -14.25
C LEU A 408 10.51 13.26 -13.78
N ASN A 409 11.36 12.99 -12.80
CA ASN A 409 12.41 13.90 -12.38
C ASN A 409 13.65 13.78 -13.28
N THR A 410 14.72 14.51 -12.95
CA THR A 410 15.98 14.45 -13.69
C THR A 410 16.64 13.09 -13.56
N SER A 411 17.18 12.56 -14.66
CA SER A 411 17.98 11.35 -14.62
C SER A 411 19.19 11.54 -13.71
N THR A 412 19.41 10.58 -12.82
CA THR A 412 20.67 10.44 -12.11
C THR A 412 21.53 9.46 -12.89
N GLY A 413 22.84 9.72 -12.97
CA GLY A 413 23.81 8.78 -13.55
C GLY A 413 23.85 7.45 -12.80
N PRO A 414 24.81 6.57 -13.09
CA PRO A 414 24.93 5.30 -12.37
C PRO A 414 25.00 5.53 -10.85
N ILE A 415 24.08 4.88 -10.12
CA ILE A 415 24.02 4.93 -8.66
C ILE A 415 24.44 3.57 -8.10
N GLU A 416 25.47 3.56 -7.25
CA GLU A 416 25.83 2.38 -6.46
C GLU A 416 24.93 2.26 -5.20
N MET A 417 23.75 1.66 -5.38
CA MET A 417 22.75 1.50 -4.30
C MET A 417 23.21 0.59 -3.14
N ASN A 418 24.30 -0.17 -3.33
CA ASN A 418 24.85 -1.09 -2.34
C ASN A 418 26.02 -0.50 -1.52
N ARG A 419 26.51 0.71 -1.84
CA ARG A 419 27.68 1.32 -1.19
C ARG A 419 27.51 1.53 0.32
N LEU A 420 26.28 1.83 0.77
CA LEU A 420 25.94 1.95 2.20
C LEU A 420 25.86 0.60 2.93
N ARG A 421 25.74 -0.52 2.20
CA ARG A 421 25.80 -1.88 2.77
C ARG A 421 27.26 -2.35 2.91
N ASN A 422 28.15 -1.44 3.32
CA ASN A 422 29.56 -1.76 3.53
C ASN A 422 29.71 -2.70 4.74
N THR A 423 30.14 -3.93 4.50
CA THR A 423 30.34 -4.95 5.53
C THR A 423 31.55 -4.66 6.45
N THR A 424 32.38 -3.67 6.09
CA THR A 424 33.56 -3.25 6.86
C THR A 424 33.29 -2.03 7.75
N MET A 425 32.21 -1.27 7.49
CA MET A 425 31.79 -0.15 8.34
C MET A 425 30.85 -0.65 9.43
N SER A 426 31.35 -0.80 10.65
CA SER A 426 30.53 -1.08 11.82
C SER A 426 30.05 0.24 12.43
N ALA A 427 28.76 0.53 12.31
CA ALA A 427 28.10 1.57 13.09
C ALA A 427 27.06 0.92 14.01
N ASN A 428 27.04 1.31 15.29
CA ASN A 428 26.02 0.82 16.22
C ASN A 428 24.63 1.37 15.87
N HIS A 429 24.59 2.59 15.30
CA HIS A 429 23.38 3.27 14.87
C HIS A 429 23.69 4.12 13.63
N ILE A 430 22.71 4.26 12.73
CA ILE A 430 22.73 5.24 11.65
C ILE A 430 21.60 6.21 11.98
N ILE A 431 21.91 7.50 12.09
CA ILE A 431 20.93 8.56 12.29
C ILE A 431 20.86 9.32 10.97
N ILE A 432 19.70 9.28 10.33
CA ILE A 432 19.40 10.08 9.15
C ILE A 432 18.44 11.17 9.60
N GLY A 433 18.82 12.42 9.43
CA GLY A 433 18.03 13.57 9.81
C GLY A 433 18.18 14.69 8.80
N PRO A 434 17.35 15.74 8.88
CA PRO A 434 17.51 16.92 8.06
C PRO A 434 18.93 17.48 8.22
N HIS A 435 19.49 18.06 7.16
CA HIS A 435 20.84 18.62 7.18
C HIS A 435 21.04 19.64 8.32
N SER A 436 19.98 20.32 8.76
CA SER A 436 20.03 21.22 9.92
C SER A 436 20.45 20.56 11.24
N PHE A 437 20.39 19.22 11.32
CA PHE A 437 20.79 18.42 12.48
C PHE A 437 22.15 17.75 12.33
N SER A 438 22.86 17.95 11.20
CA SER A 438 24.24 17.46 11.05
C SER A 438 25.19 18.46 11.71
N SER A 439 25.40 18.31 13.03
CA SER A 439 26.40 19.06 13.80
C SER A 439 27.66 18.25 14.01
#